data_AF-A0A4W2CET4-F1
#
_entry.id   AF-A0A4W2CET4-F1
#
_cell.length_a   1.000
_cell.length_b   1.000
_cell.length_c   1.000
_cell.angle_alpha   90.00
_cell.angle_beta   90.00
_cell.angle_gamma   90.00
#
_symmetry.space_group_name_H-M   'P 1'
#
loop_
_entity.id
_entity.type
_entity.pdbx_description
1 polymer ?
#
loop_
_entity_poly.entity_id
_entity_poly.type
_entity_poly.pdbx_seq_one_letter_code
_entity_poly.pdbx_strand_id
1 'polypeptide(L)' 'MYSQELCLKHTVVEQLAHTANRDLALSYLSMWLHQPYLEAGSRLLLESMLLETGHRVL' A
#
# COMPACT_ATOMS: atom_id res chain seq x y z
N MET A 1 5.59 10.44 0.03
CA MET A 1 4.27 9.77 0.03
C MET A 1 4.38 8.35 -0.50
N TYR A 2 4.56 8.12 -1.81
CA TYR A 2 4.58 6.74 -2.36
C TYR A 2 5.83 5.90 -1.97
N SER A 3 7.00 6.52 -1.82
CA SER A 3 8.25 5.80 -1.50
C SER A 3 8.24 5.14 -0.11
N GLN A 4 7.49 5.69 0.85
CA GLN A 4 7.35 5.08 2.18
C GLN A 4 6.48 3.83 2.13
N GLU A 5 5.37 3.87 1.40
CA GLU A 5 4.52 2.69 1.18
C GLU A 5 5.27 1.62 0.38
N LEU A 6 6.05 2.02 -0.63
CA LEU A 6 6.86 1.10 -1.42
C LEU A 6 7.94 0.41 -0.57
N CYS A 7 8.59 1.18 0.30
CA CYS A 7 9.55 0.67 1.27
C CYS A 7 8.87 -0.32 2.24
N LEU A 8 7.71 0.04 2.78
CA LEU A 8 6.93 -0.83 3.65
C LEU A 8 6.58 -2.15 2.97
N LYS A 9 6.17 -2.11 1.70
CA LYS A 9 5.85 -3.31 0.92
C LYS A 9 7.08 -4.20 0.73
N HIS A 10 8.23 -3.64 0.37
CA HIS A 10 9.47 -4.42 0.27
C HIS A 10 9.83 -5.05 1.61
N THR A 11 9.80 -4.27 2.69
CA THR A 11 10.10 -4.78 4.04
C THR A 11 9.13 -5.87 4.48
N VAL A 12 7.82 -5.71 4.23
CA VAL A 12 6.82 -6.74 4.54
C VAL A 12 7.10 -8.03 3.78
N VAL A 13 7.42 -7.97 2.49
CA VAL A 13 7.72 -9.18 1.68
C VAL A 13 9.01 -9.86 2.13
N GLU A 14 10.07 -9.09 2.39
CA GLU A 14 11.35 -9.62 2.89
C GLU A 14 11.18 -10.26 4.27
N GLN A 15 10.49 -9.58 5.20
CA GLN A 15 10.24 -10.11 6.54
C GLN A 15 9.31 -11.32 6.49
N LEU A 16 8.28 -11.33 5.65
CA LEU A 16 7.38 -12.47 5.47
C LEU A 16 8.13 -13.70 4.93
N ALA A 17 9.08 -13.52 4.02
CA ALA A 17 9.90 -14.60 3.47
C ALA A 17 10.87 -15.21 4.52
N HIS A 18 11.27 -14.44 5.53
CA HIS A 18 12.18 -14.89 6.59
C HIS A 18 11.49 -15.26 7.91
N THR A 19 10.19 -15.00 8.04
CA THR A 19 9.43 -15.23 9.28
C THR A 19 8.78 -16.62 9.30
N ALA A 20 9.21 -17.48 10.23
CA ALA A 20 8.58 -18.77 10.50
C ALA A 20 7.37 -18.67 11.48
N ASN A 21 7.17 -17.51 12.11
CA ASN A 21 6.12 -17.28 13.10
C ASN A 21 4.84 -16.72 12.45
N ARG A 22 3.76 -17.50 12.52
CA ARG A 22 2.48 -17.20 11.86
C ARG A 22 1.81 -15.92 12.37
N ASP A 23 1.95 -15.57 13.64
CA ASP A 23 1.33 -14.36 14.21
C ASP A 23 2.01 -13.07 13.71
N LEU A 24 3.33 -13.11 13.52
CA LEU A 24 4.07 -12.01 12.89
C LEU A 24 3.72 -11.88 11.42
N ALA A 25 3.62 -12.99 10.69
CA ALA A 25 3.17 -13.01 9.29
C ALA A 25 1.77 -12.38 9.12
N LEU A 26 0.83 -12.70 10.00
CA LEU A 26 -0.52 -12.11 9.99
C LEU A 26 -0.50 -10.60 10.29
N SER A 27 0.37 -10.17 11.19
CA SER A 27 0.55 -8.74 11.51
C SER A 27 1.10 -7.97 10.29
N TYR A 28 2.10 -8.53 9.60
CA TYR A 28 2.63 -7.95 8.36
C TYR A 28 1.60 -7.91 7.22
N LEU A 29 0.78 -8.96 7.06
CA LEU A 29 -0.31 -9.00 6.07
C LEU A 29 -1.42 -7.99 6.39
N SER A 30 -1.73 -7.77 7.67
CA SER A 30 -2.69 -6.75 8.09
C SER A 30 -2.19 -5.34 7.76
N MET A 31 -0.91 -5.06 8.00
CA MET A 31 -0.28 -3.78 7.61
C MET A 31 -0.28 -3.59 6.08
N TRP A 32 -0.05 -4.65 5.31
CA TRP A 32 -0.13 -4.62 3.84
C TRP A 32 -1.55 -4.29 3.34
N LEU A 33 -2.57 -4.84 3.98
CA LEU A 33 -3.97 -4.61 3.61
C LEU A 33 -4.42 -3.19 3.94
N HIS A 34 -3.99 -2.67 5.09
CA HIS A 34 -4.45 -1.36 5.57
C HIS A 34 -3.80 -0.18 4.84
N GLN A 35 -2.61 -0.37 4.25
CA GLN A 35 -1.88 0.68 3.51
C GLN A 35 -1.82 2.01 4.29
N PRO A 36 -1.27 1.99 5.53
CA PRO A 36 -1.38 3.11 6.46
C PRO A 36 -0.66 4.38 6.01
N TYR A 37 0.26 4.30 5.04
CA TYR A 37 1.01 5.45 4.53
C TYR A 37 0.39 6.06 3.27
N LEU A 38 -0.67 5.46 2.73
CA LEU A 38 -1.51 6.05 1.71
C LEU A 38 -2.46 7.03 2.38
N GLU A 39 -2.12 8.32 2.32
CA GLU A 39 -3.04 9.38 2.75
C GLU A 39 -4.35 9.24 1.95
N ALA A 40 -5.51 9.37 2.61
CA ALA A 40 -6.81 9.27 1.95
C ALA A 40 -6.95 10.25 0.76
N GLY A 41 -6.25 11.39 0.83
CA GLY A 41 -6.15 12.36 -0.27
C GLY A 41 -5.44 11.82 -1.51
N SER A 42 -4.53 10.85 -1.39
CA SER A 42 -3.79 10.25 -2.51
C SER A 42 -4.72 9.53 -3.49
N ARG A 43 -5.74 8.85 -2.94
CA ARG A 43 -6.74 8.16 -3.75
C ARG A 43 -7.62 9.16 -4.49
N LEU A 44 -8.02 10.22 -3.81
CA LEU A 44 -8.84 11.29 -4.37
C LEU A 44 -8.06 12.07 -5.44
N LEU A 45 -6.77 12.34 -5.20
CA LEU A 45 -5.86 12.98 -6.16
C LEU A 45 -5.64 12.10 -7.39
N LEU A 46 -5.43 10.79 -7.18
CA LEU A 46 -5.31 9.83 -8.27
C LEU A 46 -6.60 9.72 -9.09
N GLU A 47 -7.76 9.67 -8.43
CA GLU A 47 -9.05 9.65 -9.12
C GLU A 47 -9.29 10.94 -9.92
N SER A 48 -8.96 12.11 -9.36
CA SER A 48 -9.00 13.38 -10.08
C SER A 48 -8.06 13.40 -11.29
N MET A 49 -6.80 12.95 -11.14
CA MET A 49 -5.86 12.88 -12.26
C MET A 49 -6.34 11.91 -13.36
N LEU A 50 -6.92 10.77 -12.99
CA LEU A 50 -7.45 9.80 -13.95
C LEU A 50 -8.69 10.31 -14.69
N LEU A 51 -9.53 11.11 -14.02
CA LEU A 51 -10.65 11.82 -14.64
C LEU A 51 -10.16 12.92 -15.60
N GLU A 52 -9.21 13.76 -15.16
CA GLU A 52 -8.64 14.83 -15.98
C GLU A 52 -7.89 14.31 -17.22
N THR A 53 -7.20 13.18 -17.08
CA THR A 53 -6.48 12.54 -18.20
C THR A 53 -7.37 11.62 -19.04
N GLY A 54 -8.67 11.53 -18.75
CA GLY A 54 -9.63 10.72 -19.50
C GLY A 54 -9.43 9.20 -19.39
N HIS A 55 -8.57 8.74 -18.48
CA HIS A 55 -8.34 7.31 -18.23
C HIS A 55 -9.44 6.67 -17.36
N ARG A 56 -10.30 7.49 -16.76
CA ARG A 56 -11.53 7.06 -16.09
C ARG A 56 -12.71 7.82 -16.69
N VAL A 57 -13.73 7.09 -17.15
CA VAL A 57 -14.99 7.67 -17.59
C VAL A 57 -15.90 7.82 -16.37
N LEU A 58 -16.57 8.96 -16.29
CA LEU A 58 -17.44 9.38 -15.18
C LEU A 58 -18.68 8.50 -15.03
#